data_AF-A0A2U1PH86-F1
#
_entry.id   AF-A0A2U1PH86-F1
#
_cell.length_a   1.000
_cell.length_b   1.000
_cell.length_c   1.000
_cell.angle_alpha   90.00
_cell.angle_beta   90.00
_cell.angle_gamma   90.00
#
_symmetry.space_group_name_H-M   'P 1'
#
loop_
_entity.id
_entity.type
_entity.pdbx_description
1 polymer ?
#
loop_
_entity_poly.entity_id
_entity_poly.type
_entity_poly.pdbx_seq_one_letter_code
_entity_poly.pdbx_strand_id
1 'polypeptide(L)'
;MPDTHALVSDFLNKLKKRKIEGSKAAAKLTAELLRTVISQQRLPNTNQAAALIHAIKAIGEQLTAANPVELAVGNIVRRVLHIIREEDLSLTTASIGGLNLQALSDDEDNVDRDDQPVLSAAAVAAAARSTLRPPALQTLIEDVSHSAAIHHSSSSAGDSEEKTKSTDKNSRSRKLKHNVIETVNELIEDIATCHESIAEQAVEHIHHNEVILTLGSSGTVIEFLCAAKEKKRSFRVFVAEGAPRYQGHTLAKELVARGLQTTVITDSAVFAMISRVNMVSHYFNCLYFHVCVV
;
A
#
# COMPACT_ATOMS: atom_id res chain seq x y z
N MET A 1 -24.40 -4.70 12.99
CA MET A 1 -24.33 -3.58 12.04
C MET A 1 -24.40 -4.18 10.65
N PRO A 2 -25.58 -4.21 10.02
CA PRO A 2 -25.83 -4.94 8.77
C PRO A 2 -25.28 -4.23 7.51
N ASP A 3 -24.97 -2.93 7.59
CA ASP A 3 -24.63 -2.13 6.41
C ASP A 3 -23.23 -2.42 5.84
N THR A 4 -22.23 -2.73 6.68
CA THR A 4 -20.87 -3.07 6.22
C THR A 4 -20.85 -4.34 5.38
N HIS A 5 -21.51 -5.39 5.88
CA HIS A 5 -21.58 -6.68 5.18
C HIS A 5 -22.35 -6.57 3.87
N ALA A 6 -23.39 -5.73 3.82
CA ALA A 6 -24.11 -5.43 2.59
C ALA A 6 -23.19 -4.76 1.56
N LEU A 7 -22.42 -3.73 1.95
CA LEU A 7 -21.46 -3.06 1.07
C LEU A 7 -20.38 -4.01 0.52
N VAL A 8 -19.80 -4.85 1.38
CA VAL A 8 -18.81 -5.85 0.97
C VAL A 8 -19.44 -6.86 0.01
N SER A 9 -20.68 -7.29 0.26
CA SER A 9 -21.39 -8.24 -0.61
C SER A 9 -21.74 -7.64 -1.99
N ASP A 10 -22.12 -6.36 -2.05
CA ASP A 10 -22.37 -5.66 -3.30
C ASP A 10 -21.07 -5.50 -4.11
N PHE A 11 -19.98 -5.13 -3.45
CA PHE A 11 -18.67 -5.04 -4.07
C PHE A 11 -18.18 -6.41 -4.59
N LEU A 12 -18.36 -7.49 -3.82
CA LEU A 12 -18.10 -8.86 -4.25
C LEU A 12 -18.90 -9.23 -5.51
N ASN A 13 -20.18 -8.87 -5.56
CA ASN A 13 -21.02 -9.10 -6.74
C ASN A 13 -20.54 -8.30 -7.95
N LYS A 14 -20.07 -7.06 -7.75
CA LYS A 14 -19.47 -6.24 -8.81
C LYS A 14 -18.17 -6.84 -9.35
N LEU A 15 -17.31 -7.37 -8.47
CA LEU A 15 -16.09 -8.08 -8.86
C LEU A 15 -16.39 -9.37 -9.63
N LYS A 16 -17.29 -10.22 -9.13
CA LYS A 16 -17.67 -11.48 -9.79
C LYS A 16 -18.30 -11.25 -11.17
N LYS A 17 -19.11 -10.19 -11.31
CA LYS A 17 -19.75 -9.82 -12.58
C LYS A 17 -18.83 -9.07 -13.54
N ARG A 18 -17.53 -8.90 -13.21
CA ARG A 18 -16.55 -8.12 -13.99
C ARG A 18 -17.05 -6.72 -14.37
N LYS A 19 -17.79 -6.08 -13.46
CA LYS A 19 -18.25 -4.70 -13.67
C LYS A 19 -17.16 -3.67 -13.39
N ILE A 20 -16.16 -4.06 -12.60
CA ILE A 20 -14.99 -3.26 -12.28
C ILE A 20 -13.85 -3.84 -13.09
N GLU A 21 -13.47 -3.15 -14.16
CA GLU A 21 -12.32 -3.51 -14.98
C GLU A 21 -11.24 -2.43 -14.81
N GLY A 22 -9.98 -2.87 -14.77
CA GLY A 22 -8.82 -1.99 -14.70
C GLY A 22 -8.24 -1.87 -13.29
N SER A 23 -6.91 -1.91 -13.24
CA SER A 23 -6.12 -1.91 -12.01
C SER A 23 -6.36 -0.68 -11.15
N LYS A 24 -6.39 0.53 -11.76
CA LYS A 24 -6.63 1.81 -11.04
C LYS A 24 -8.01 1.87 -10.39
N ALA A 25 -9.06 1.52 -11.14
CA ALA A 25 -10.43 1.54 -10.62
C ALA A 25 -10.64 0.49 -9.53
N ALA A 26 -10.13 -0.73 -9.74
CA ALA A 26 -10.18 -1.79 -8.74
C ALA A 26 -9.43 -1.41 -7.46
N ALA A 27 -8.23 -0.83 -7.58
CA ALA A 27 -7.42 -0.39 -6.44
C ALA A 27 -8.15 0.69 -5.64
N LYS A 28 -8.62 1.74 -6.30
CA LYS A 28 -9.31 2.88 -5.66
C LYS A 28 -10.57 2.43 -4.91
N LEU A 29 -11.45 1.67 -5.57
CA LEU A 29 -12.68 1.19 -4.94
C LEU A 29 -12.41 0.23 -3.78
N THR A 30 -11.36 -0.60 -3.88
CA THR A 30 -10.94 -1.48 -2.78
C THR A 30 -10.47 -0.67 -1.57
N ALA A 31 -9.65 0.37 -1.79
CA ALA A 31 -9.18 1.24 -0.72
C ALA A 31 -10.35 2.00 -0.04
N GLU A 32 -11.30 2.53 -0.83
CA GLU A 32 -12.50 3.21 -0.31
C GLU A 32 -13.40 2.27 0.51
N LEU A 33 -13.55 1.02 0.06
CA LEU A 33 -14.29 -0.01 0.81
C LEU A 33 -13.60 -0.31 2.14
N LEU A 34 -12.28 -0.57 2.12
CA LEU A 34 -11.52 -0.87 3.33
C LEU A 34 -11.54 0.29 4.31
N ARG A 35 -11.42 1.55 3.84
CA ARG A 35 -11.58 2.74 4.68
C ARG A 35 -12.94 2.77 5.38
N THR A 36 -14.02 2.49 4.63
CA THR A 36 -15.38 2.48 5.18
C THR A 36 -15.55 1.38 6.22
N VAL A 37 -15.00 0.20 5.96
CA VAL A 37 -14.99 -0.92 6.92
C VAL A 37 -14.22 -0.56 8.19
N ILE A 38 -13.03 0.03 8.07
CA ILE A 38 -12.22 0.46 9.22
C ILE A 38 -12.98 1.51 10.05
N SER A 39 -13.61 2.47 9.38
CA SER A 39 -14.44 3.51 10.01
C SER A 39 -15.65 2.95 10.78
N GLN A 40 -16.29 1.90 10.28
CA GLN A 40 -17.50 1.32 10.90
C GLN A 40 -17.20 0.19 11.91
N GLN A 41 -15.99 -0.38 11.89
CA GLN A 41 -15.60 -1.46 12.79
C GLN A 41 -15.56 -0.98 14.26
N ARG A 42 -16.20 -1.74 15.14
CA ARG A 42 -16.10 -1.58 16.60
C ARG A 42 -14.87 -2.33 17.08
N LEU A 43 -13.93 -1.60 17.68
CA LEU A 43 -12.67 -2.16 18.17
C LEU A 43 -12.82 -2.58 19.65
N PRO A 44 -12.35 -3.78 20.02
CA PRO A 44 -12.22 -4.16 21.43
C PRO A 44 -11.12 -3.36 22.13
N ASN A 45 -11.20 -3.20 23.45
CA ASN A 45 -10.25 -2.37 24.21
C ASN A 45 -8.82 -2.96 24.28
N THR A 46 -8.67 -4.25 24.00
CA THR A 46 -7.41 -4.99 24.02
C THR A 46 -7.12 -5.53 22.61
N ASN A 47 -5.87 -5.44 22.15
CA ASN A 47 -5.40 -5.97 20.85
C ASN A 47 -6.16 -5.43 19.62
N GLN A 48 -6.34 -4.10 19.55
CA GLN A 48 -7.09 -3.42 18.50
C GLN A 48 -6.52 -3.64 17.10
N ALA A 49 -5.20 -3.54 16.95
CA ALA A 49 -4.53 -3.81 15.69
C ALA A 49 -4.76 -5.26 15.23
N ALA A 50 -4.67 -6.24 16.13
CA ALA A 50 -4.93 -7.64 15.82
C ALA A 50 -6.38 -7.87 15.36
N ALA A 51 -7.36 -7.25 16.03
CA ALA A 51 -8.76 -7.33 15.65
C ALA A 51 -9.01 -6.71 14.26
N LEU A 52 -8.39 -5.57 13.95
CA LEU A 52 -8.50 -4.90 12.66
C LEU A 52 -7.83 -5.69 11.54
N ILE A 53 -6.62 -6.22 11.80
CA ILE A 53 -5.88 -7.10 10.90
C ILE A 53 -6.71 -8.34 10.57
N HIS A 54 -7.30 -9.00 11.57
CA HIS A 54 -8.13 -10.18 11.34
C HIS A 54 -9.36 -9.86 10.49
N ALA A 55 -10.06 -8.75 10.78
CA ALA A 55 -11.23 -8.33 10.01
C ALA A 55 -10.89 -8.03 8.53
N ILE A 56 -9.83 -7.27 8.28
CA ILE A 56 -9.40 -6.91 6.93
C ILE A 56 -8.84 -8.12 6.18
N LYS A 57 -8.12 -9.01 6.86
CA LYS A 57 -7.61 -10.25 6.26
C LYS A 57 -8.76 -11.14 5.80
N ALA A 58 -9.80 -11.33 6.63
CA ALA A 58 -10.97 -12.11 6.26
C ALA A 58 -11.71 -11.54 5.04
N ILE A 59 -11.91 -10.21 5.01
CA ILE A 59 -12.51 -9.55 3.84
C ILE A 59 -11.60 -9.66 2.62
N GLY A 60 -10.30 -9.44 2.79
CA GLY A 60 -9.30 -9.51 1.73
C GLY A 60 -9.20 -10.89 1.07
N GLU A 61 -9.29 -11.97 1.84
CA GLU A 61 -9.35 -13.35 1.33
C GLU A 61 -10.61 -13.55 0.47
N GLN A 62 -11.77 -13.07 0.93
CA GLN A 62 -13.02 -13.14 0.15
C GLN A 62 -12.94 -12.34 -1.16
N LEU A 63 -12.39 -11.12 -1.12
CA LEU A 63 -12.24 -10.27 -2.30
C LEU A 63 -11.28 -10.87 -3.32
N THR A 64 -10.14 -11.41 -2.86
CA THR A 64 -9.13 -12.03 -3.73
C THR A 64 -9.67 -13.32 -4.34
N ALA A 65 -10.42 -14.13 -3.59
CA ALA A 65 -11.06 -15.33 -4.10
C ALA A 65 -12.16 -15.04 -5.14
N ALA A 66 -12.81 -13.88 -5.07
CA ALA A 66 -13.86 -13.51 -6.01
C ALA A 66 -13.35 -13.16 -7.41
N ASN A 67 -12.15 -12.59 -7.52
CA ASN A 67 -11.49 -12.37 -8.80
C ASN A 67 -9.95 -12.44 -8.65
N PRO A 68 -9.35 -13.63 -8.76
CA PRO A 68 -7.91 -13.81 -8.54
C PRO A 68 -7.04 -13.20 -9.64
N VAL A 69 -7.62 -12.85 -10.79
CA VAL A 69 -6.89 -12.24 -11.92
C VAL A 69 -6.62 -10.75 -11.66
N GLU A 70 -7.48 -10.08 -10.89
CA GLU A 70 -7.31 -8.66 -10.53
C GLU A 70 -6.41 -8.50 -9.30
N LEU A 71 -5.10 -8.56 -9.55
CA LEU A 71 -4.07 -8.50 -8.50
C LEU A 71 -4.06 -7.18 -7.72
N ALA A 72 -4.57 -6.09 -8.31
CA ALA A 72 -4.68 -4.78 -7.68
C ALA A 72 -5.43 -4.85 -6.33
N VAL A 73 -6.51 -5.62 -6.26
CA VAL A 73 -7.31 -5.80 -5.04
C VAL A 73 -6.46 -6.40 -3.92
N GLY A 74 -5.75 -7.49 -4.21
CA GLY A 74 -4.87 -8.13 -3.23
C GLY A 74 -3.70 -7.24 -2.82
N ASN A 75 -3.14 -6.46 -3.74
CA ASN A 75 -2.05 -5.52 -3.47
C ASN A 75 -2.48 -4.42 -2.49
N ILE A 76 -3.66 -3.83 -2.70
CA ILE A 76 -4.23 -2.83 -1.78
C ILE A 76 -4.51 -3.44 -0.40
N VAL A 77 -5.11 -4.62 -0.33
CA VAL A 77 -5.35 -5.31 0.95
C VAL A 77 -4.04 -5.50 1.72
N ARG A 78 -2.97 -6.00 1.07
CA ARG A 78 -1.66 -6.19 1.72
C ARG A 78 -1.05 -4.87 2.17
N ARG A 79 -1.18 -3.81 1.38
CA ARG A 79 -0.69 -2.47 1.73
C ARG A 79 -1.43 -1.92 2.96
N VAL A 80 -2.75 -2.03 3.02
CA VAL A 80 -3.55 -1.60 4.18
C VAL A 80 -3.20 -2.41 5.43
N LEU A 81 -3.00 -3.73 5.31
CA LEU A 81 -2.53 -4.55 6.43
C LEU A 81 -1.15 -4.12 6.95
N HIS A 82 -0.27 -3.68 6.05
CA HIS A 82 1.03 -3.13 6.43
C HIS A 82 0.90 -1.79 7.15
N ILE A 83 0.09 -0.86 6.63
CA ILE A 83 -0.20 0.44 7.26
C ILE A 83 -0.67 0.26 8.71
N ILE A 84 -1.58 -0.69 8.94
CA ILE A 84 -2.09 -0.95 10.30
C ILE A 84 -0.99 -1.45 11.25
N ARG A 85 -0.08 -2.29 10.76
CA ARG A 85 1.06 -2.77 11.56
C ARG A 85 2.04 -1.65 11.86
N GLU A 86 2.29 -0.78 10.89
CA GLU A 86 3.18 0.37 11.01
C GLU A 86 2.66 1.40 12.02
N GLU A 87 1.36 1.72 11.97
CA GLU A 87 0.72 2.65 12.90
C GLU A 87 0.62 2.10 14.34
N ASP A 88 0.34 0.80 14.51
CA ASP A 88 0.31 0.18 15.84
C ASP A 88 1.70 0.16 16.49
N LEU A 89 2.73 -0.11 15.69
CA LEU A 89 4.12 -0.03 16.15
C LEU A 89 4.48 1.41 16.52
N SER A 90 4.14 2.39 15.68
CA SER A 90 4.41 3.82 15.90
C SER A 90 3.75 4.35 17.18
N LEU A 91 2.52 3.92 17.49
CA LEU A 91 1.87 4.28 18.75
C LEU A 91 2.48 3.58 19.97
N THR A 92 2.98 2.36 19.78
CA THR A 92 3.66 1.61 20.85
C THR A 92 5.00 2.23 21.18
N THR A 93 5.80 2.60 20.18
CA THR A 93 7.09 3.30 20.36
C THR A 93 6.89 4.70 20.95
N ALA A 94 5.89 5.45 20.51
CA ALA A 94 5.56 6.76 21.10
C ALA A 94 5.15 6.66 22.57
N SER A 95 4.42 5.61 22.95
CA SER A 95 4.05 5.36 24.36
C SER A 95 5.27 5.02 25.23
N ILE A 96 6.22 4.24 24.71
CA ILE A 96 7.46 3.88 25.42
C ILE A 96 8.40 5.09 25.52
N GLY A 97 8.50 5.91 24.47
CA GLY A 97 9.30 7.14 24.47
C GLY A 97 8.78 8.20 25.45
N GLY A 98 7.46 8.30 25.64
CA GLY A 98 6.85 9.23 26.60
C GLY A 98 7.07 8.85 28.07
N LEU A 99 7.20 7.56 28.38
CA LEU A 99 7.46 7.09 29.76
C LEU A 99 8.89 7.42 30.23
N ASN A 100 9.84 7.63 29.32
CA ASN A 100 11.24 7.90 29.67
C ASN A 100 11.55 9.39 29.94
N LEU A 101 10.58 10.30 29.74
CA LEU A 101 10.70 11.73 30.06
C LEU A 101 10.08 12.12 31.41
N GLN A 102 9.30 11.24 32.05
CA GLN A 102 8.69 11.49 33.36
C GLN A 102 9.49 10.90 34.54
N ALA A 103 10.56 10.14 34.29
CA ALA A 103 11.39 9.54 35.34
C ALA A 103 12.62 10.41 35.74
N LEU A 104 12.67 11.68 35.31
CA LEU A 104 13.74 12.63 35.65
C LEU A 104 13.16 13.90 36.27
N SER A 105 12.40 13.76 37.36
CA SER A 105 12.21 14.83 38.34
C SER A 105 11.82 14.25 39.69
N ASP A 106 12.71 14.48 40.66
CA ASP A 106 12.56 14.49 42.12
C ASP A 106 13.23 13.37 42.95
N ASP A 107 14.23 13.87 43.69
CA ASP A 107 14.82 13.46 44.97
C ASP A 107 16.03 12.49 45.05
N GLU A 108 17.03 13.00 45.79
CA GLU A 108 18.40 12.51 46.00
C GLU A 108 18.53 11.38 47.05
N ASP A 109 19.73 10.78 47.08
CA ASP A 109 20.34 9.94 48.12
C ASP A 109 19.78 8.52 48.37
N ASN A 110 20.42 7.49 47.76
CA ASN A 110 21.18 6.48 48.52
C ASN A 110 21.96 5.48 47.65
N VAL A 111 23.03 4.95 48.23
CA VAL A 111 24.02 4.01 47.69
C VAL A 111 23.49 2.57 47.65
N ASP A 112 23.64 1.87 46.51
CA ASP A 112 24.26 0.54 46.30
C ASP A 112 23.69 -0.22 45.07
N ARG A 113 24.62 -0.79 44.29
CA ARG A 113 24.55 -1.82 43.22
C ARG A 113 23.19 -2.40 42.78
N ASP A 114 22.95 -2.35 41.45
CA ASP A 114 22.89 -3.56 40.60
C ASP A 114 23.00 -3.21 39.10
N ASP A 115 23.93 -3.86 38.39
CA ASP A 115 24.15 -3.75 36.94
C ASP A 115 23.01 -4.44 36.17
N GLN A 116 21.90 -3.73 35.96
CA GLN A 116 20.86 -4.13 35.01
C GLN A 116 21.16 -3.47 33.65
N PRO A 117 21.29 -4.22 32.53
CA PRO A 117 21.57 -3.60 31.23
C PRO A 117 20.30 -2.89 30.76
N VAL A 118 20.22 -1.58 31.02
CA VAL A 118 19.17 -0.71 30.50
C VAL A 118 19.37 -0.62 28.99
N LEU A 119 18.69 -1.49 28.24
CA LEU A 119 18.72 -1.45 26.78
C LEU A 119 18.21 -0.08 26.34
N SER A 120 19.13 0.73 25.81
CA SER A 120 18.86 2.10 25.37
C SER A 120 17.61 2.15 24.49
N ALA A 121 16.82 3.22 24.59
CA ALA A 121 15.65 3.44 23.74
C ALA A 121 15.96 3.27 22.24
N ALA A 122 17.21 3.53 21.84
CA ALA A 122 17.71 3.25 20.50
C ALA A 122 17.76 1.74 20.15
N ALA A 123 18.12 0.87 21.10
CA ALA A 123 18.16 -0.58 20.93
C ALA A 123 16.75 -1.18 20.85
N VAL A 124 15.81 -0.70 21.67
CA VAL A 124 14.40 -1.12 21.61
C VAL A 124 13.74 -0.63 20.31
N ALA A 125 14.02 0.60 19.88
CA ALA A 125 13.58 1.11 18.58
C ALA A 125 14.22 0.36 17.40
N ALA A 126 15.49 -0.07 17.51
CA ALA A 126 16.15 -0.89 16.52
C ALA A 126 15.57 -2.31 16.44
N ALA A 127 15.24 -2.93 17.58
CA ALA A 127 14.56 -4.21 17.65
C ALA A 127 13.13 -4.14 17.07
N ALA A 128 12.39 -3.07 17.36
CA ALA A 128 11.09 -2.80 16.75
C ALA A 128 11.18 -2.64 15.23
N ARG A 129 12.19 -1.92 14.72
CA ARG A 129 12.47 -1.81 13.27
C ARG A 129 12.87 -3.13 12.63
N SER A 130 13.50 -4.04 13.40
CA SER A 130 13.85 -5.40 12.95
C SER A 130 12.61 -6.23 12.57
N THR A 131 11.46 -6.01 13.23
CA THR A 131 10.20 -6.72 12.94
C THR A 131 9.54 -6.34 11.59
N LEU A 132 10.01 -5.25 10.96
CA LEU A 132 9.49 -4.74 9.68
C LEU A 132 10.39 -5.05 8.48
N ARG A 133 11.60 -5.57 8.72
CA ARG A 133 12.46 -6.14 7.66
C ARG A 133 12.01 -7.59 7.44
N PRO A 134 12.04 -8.15 6.21
CA PRO A 134 11.97 -9.60 6.07
C PRO A 134 13.00 -10.19 7.03
N PRO A 135 12.61 -11.11 7.93
CA PRO A 135 13.51 -11.55 8.97
C PRO A 135 14.76 -12.10 8.30
N ALA A 136 15.91 -11.50 8.63
CA ALA A 136 17.16 -12.20 8.37
C ALA A 136 17.06 -13.52 9.13
N LEU A 137 17.63 -14.61 8.58
CA LEU A 137 17.62 -15.93 9.22
C LEU A 137 18.03 -15.84 10.71
N GLN A 138 18.92 -14.90 11.04
CA GLN A 138 19.34 -14.52 12.38
C GLN A 138 18.17 -14.26 13.34
N THR A 139 17.19 -13.45 12.95
CA THR A 139 16.10 -12.97 13.82
C THR A 139 15.08 -14.07 14.12
N LEU A 140 14.85 -15.00 13.18
CA LEU A 140 13.99 -16.17 13.38
C LEU A 140 14.65 -17.22 14.29
N ILE A 141 15.99 -17.30 14.29
CA ILE A 141 16.73 -18.23 15.15
C ILE A 141 16.77 -17.72 16.59
N GLU A 142 16.92 -16.41 16.81
CA GLU A 142 16.91 -15.79 18.14
C GLU A 142 15.56 -15.99 18.87
N ASP A 143 14.42 -15.90 18.18
CA ASP A 143 13.08 -16.13 18.77
C ASP A 143 12.87 -17.59 19.23
N VAL A 144 13.51 -18.55 18.56
CA VAL A 144 13.50 -19.97 18.96
C VAL A 144 14.32 -20.20 20.23
N SER A 145 15.41 -19.46 20.42
CA SER A 145 16.28 -19.59 21.60
C SER A 145 15.68 -18.97 22.87
N HIS A 146 14.83 -17.95 22.75
CA HIS A 146 14.21 -17.29 23.90
C HIS A 146 12.87 -17.89 24.36
N SER A 147 12.16 -18.64 23.50
CA SER A 147 10.91 -19.30 23.88
C SER A 147 11.10 -20.51 24.82
N ALA A 148 12.33 -20.99 25.01
CA ALA A 148 12.61 -22.18 25.84
C ALA A 148 12.77 -21.89 27.35
N ALA A 149 12.73 -20.62 27.80
CA ALA A 149 13.18 -20.26 29.15
C ALA A 149 12.20 -19.42 30.01
N ILE A 150 10.88 -19.44 29.76
CA ILE A 150 9.91 -18.78 30.67
C ILE A 150 8.76 -19.71 31.04
N HIS A 151 9.01 -20.56 32.04
CA HIS A 151 8.01 -21.31 32.78
C HIS A 151 8.27 -21.17 34.29
N HIS A 152 8.01 -20.02 34.92
CA HIS A 152 7.86 -19.98 36.39
C HIS A 152 6.82 -18.95 36.86
N SER A 153 5.84 -19.50 37.58
CA SER A 153 4.93 -18.94 38.58
C SER A 153 5.15 -17.51 39.10
N SER A 154 4.07 -16.73 39.16
CA SER A 154 3.72 -15.99 40.39
C SER A 154 2.22 -15.70 40.46
N SER A 155 1.58 -16.32 41.46
CA SER A 155 0.35 -15.85 42.07
C SER A 155 0.67 -14.62 42.92
N SER A 156 -0.10 -13.54 42.81
CA SER A 156 -0.22 -12.58 43.90
C SER A 156 -1.55 -11.86 43.83
N ALA A 157 -2.34 -12.06 44.87
CA ALA A 157 -3.56 -11.33 45.16
C ALA A 157 -3.19 -9.89 45.56
N GLY A 158 -3.88 -8.92 44.97
CA GLY A 158 -3.73 -7.51 45.29
C GLY A 158 -4.99 -6.79 44.85
N ASP A 159 -5.90 -6.62 45.80
CA ASP A 159 -7.15 -5.89 45.66
C ASP A 159 -6.82 -4.40 45.79
N SER A 160 -7.01 -3.61 44.74
CA SER A 160 -6.93 -2.15 44.82
C SER A 160 -7.79 -1.54 43.73
N GLU A 161 -8.92 -0.98 44.18
CA GLU A 161 -9.79 -0.07 43.46
C GLU A 161 -8.98 1.12 42.94
N GLU A 162 -8.95 1.36 41.63
CA GLU A 162 -8.64 2.71 41.13
C GLU A 162 -9.29 2.98 39.76
N LYS A 163 -10.27 3.89 39.83
CA LYS A 163 -11.27 4.22 38.82
C LYS A 163 -10.77 5.30 37.84
N THR A 164 -9.56 5.12 37.28
CA THR A 164 -8.92 6.14 36.42
C THR A 164 -8.29 5.60 35.12
N LYS A 165 -8.15 4.28 34.94
CA LYS A 165 -7.39 3.67 33.81
C LYS A 165 -8.17 3.48 32.49
N SER A 166 -9.44 3.89 32.42
CA SER A 166 -10.32 3.65 31.26
C SER A 166 -10.27 4.77 30.21
N THR A 167 -9.91 5.99 30.59
CA THR A 167 -9.97 7.19 29.73
C THR A 167 -8.81 7.23 28.72
N ASP A 168 -7.59 6.90 29.15
CA ASP A 168 -6.38 6.95 28.30
C ASP A 168 -6.37 5.88 27.21
N LYS A 169 -6.89 4.69 27.51
CA LYS A 169 -6.96 3.56 26.57
C LYS A 169 -7.98 3.77 25.45
N ASN A 170 -9.08 4.48 25.75
CA ASN A 170 -10.05 4.89 24.74
C ASN A 170 -9.46 5.98 23.81
N SER A 171 -8.58 6.84 24.33
CA SER A 171 -7.86 7.82 23.51
C SER A 171 -6.93 7.12 22.49
N ARG A 172 -6.18 6.10 22.94
CA ARG A 172 -5.27 5.33 22.05
C ARG A 172 -6.03 4.60 20.94
N SER A 173 -7.24 4.12 21.25
CA SER A 173 -8.11 3.48 20.26
C SER A 173 -8.56 4.39 19.15
N ARG A 174 -8.98 5.60 19.52
CA ARG A 174 -9.41 6.61 18.55
C ARG A 174 -8.22 7.11 17.73
N LYS A 175 -7.04 7.23 18.35
CA LYS A 175 -5.79 7.63 17.68
C LYS A 175 -5.37 6.63 16.61
N LEU A 176 -5.25 5.33 16.94
CA LEU A 176 -4.88 4.31 15.94
C LEU A 176 -5.83 4.30 14.75
N LYS A 177 -7.14 4.30 15.03
CA LYS A 177 -8.15 4.27 13.98
C LYS A 177 -8.11 5.55 13.12
N HIS A 178 -7.88 6.71 13.73
CA HIS A 178 -7.77 7.97 13.01
C HIS A 178 -6.54 7.99 12.10
N ASN A 179 -5.36 7.66 12.63
CA ASN A 179 -4.12 7.61 11.84
C ASN A 179 -4.25 6.64 10.67
N VAL A 180 -4.75 5.41 10.90
CA VAL A 180 -4.94 4.43 9.83
C VAL A 180 -5.89 4.96 8.75
N ILE A 181 -6.97 5.67 9.11
CA ILE A 181 -7.91 6.25 8.14
C ILE A 181 -7.23 7.37 7.34
N GLU A 182 -6.42 8.20 8.00
CA GLU A 182 -5.64 9.27 7.37
C GLU A 182 -4.66 8.70 6.34
N THR A 183 -3.81 7.75 6.73
CA THR A 183 -2.85 7.11 5.82
C THR A 183 -3.54 6.33 4.69
N VAL A 184 -4.72 5.77 4.92
CA VAL A 184 -5.52 5.15 3.84
C VAL A 184 -6.11 6.20 2.90
N ASN A 185 -6.46 7.40 3.37
CA ASN A 185 -6.86 8.50 2.49
C ASN A 185 -5.68 9.00 1.66
N GLU A 186 -4.50 9.15 2.26
CA GLU A 186 -3.25 9.46 1.53
C GLU A 186 -3.00 8.42 0.44
N LEU A 187 -3.13 7.13 0.75
CA LEU A 187 -3.02 6.06 -0.25
C LEU A 187 -4.03 6.20 -1.40
N ILE A 188 -5.27 6.63 -1.11
CA ILE A 188 -6.29 6.87 -2.15
C ILE A 188 -5.90 8.04 -3.04
N GLU A 189 -5.38 9.12 -2.46
CA GLU A 189 -4.89 10.29 -3.18
C GLU A 189 -3.66 9.95 -4.03
N ASP A 190 -2.71 9.19 -3.48
CA ASP A 190 -1.53 8.70 -4.20
C ASP A 190 -1.91 7.85 -5.43
N ILE A 191 -2.87 6.93 -5.28
CA ILE A 191 -3.39 6.14 -6.41
C ILE A 191 -4.06 7.05 -7.45
N ALA A 192 -4.67 8.15 -7.01
CA ALA A 192 -5.29 9.11 -7.91
C ALA A 192 -4.24 9.88 -8.70
N THR A 193 -3.20 10.43 -8.06
CA THR A 193 -2.21 11.36 -8.63
C THR A 193 -0.96 10.69 -9.22
N CYS A 194 -0.75 9.39 -9.01
CA CYS A 194 0.46 8.68 -9.46
C CYS A 194 0.83 8.86 -10.94
N HIS A 195 -0.17 9.04 -11.80
CA HIS A 195 0.02 9.22 -13.23
C HIS A 195 0.62 10.59 -13.57
N GLU A 196 0.30 11.63 -12.81
CA GLU A 196 0.88 12.97 -12.97
C GLU A 196 2.36 12.95 -12.64
N SER A 197 2.74 12.32 -11.51
CA SER A 197 4.14 12.16 -11.12
C SER A 197 4.95 11.37 -12.14
N ILE A 198 4.36 10.34 -12.76
CA ILE A 198 5.02 9.60 -13.85
C ILE A 198 5.15 10.47 -15.10
N ALA A 199 4.12 11.27 -15.43
CA ALA A 199 4.13 12.14 -16.61
C ALA A 199 5.18 13.25 -16.51
N GLU A 200 5.51 13.74 -15.32
CA GLU A 200 6.57 14.73 -15.11
C GLU A 200 7.96 14.23 -15.58
N GLN A 201 8.23 12.93 -15.39
CA GLN A 201 9.47 12.27 -15.79
C GLN A 201 9.59 12.06 -17.31
N ALA A 202 8.52 12.26 -18.07
CA ALA A 202 8.51 12.02 -19.51
C ALA A 202 9.58 12.80 -20.28
N VAL A 203 9.95 13.97 -19.77
CA VAL A 203 10.84 14.92 -20.46
C VAL A 203 12.31 14.52 -20.38
N GLU A 204 12.66 13.70 -19.39
CA GLU A 204 14.00 13.14 -19.25
C GLU A 204 14.20 11.93 -20.18
N HIS A 205 13.12 11.23 -20.49
CA HIS A 205 13.15 10.02 -21.31
C HIS A 205 12.87 10.25 -22.80
N ILE A 206 12.08 11.27 -23.14
CA ILE A 206 11.68 11.56 -24.53
C ILE A 206 12.48 12.73 -25.09
N HIS A 207 13.28 12.46 -26.12
CA HIS A 207 14.04 13.47 -26.85
C HIS A 207 13.37 13.88 -28.17
N HIS A 208 13.93 14.92 -28.79
CA HIS A 208 13.48 15.37 -30.10
C HIS A 208 13.77 14.34 -31.20
N ASN A 209 12.85 14.25 -32.16
CA ASN A 209 12.91 13.37 -33.34
C ASN A 209 13.02 11.88 -33.00
N GLU A 210 12.56 11.49 -31.80
CA GLU A 210 12.44 10.08 -31.45
C GLU A 210 11.20 9.45 -32.05
N VAL A 211 11.30 8.13 -32.21
CA VAL A 211 10.21 7.27 -32.65
C VAL A 211 9.88 6.35 -31.48
N ILE A 212 8.65 6.48 -30.98
CA ILE A 212 8.13 5.73 -29.85
C ILE A 212 7.15 4.68 -30.36
N LEU A 213 7.25 3.45 -29.87
CA LEU A 213 6.27 2.40 -30.12
C LEU A 213 5.47 2.11 -28.85
N THR A 214 4.15 2.13 -28.96
CA THR A 214 3.21 1.84 -27.86
C THR A 214 2.22 0.76 -28.27
N LEU A 215 1.74 0.01 -27.28
CA LEU A 215 0.77 -1.06 -27.47
C LEU A 215 -0.35 -0.93 -26.43
N GLY A 216 -1.59 -1.24 -26.85
CA GLY A 216 -2.77 -1.17 -26.00
C GLY A 216 -3.28 0.26 -25.79
N SER A 217 -4.17 0.44 -24.81
CA SER A 217 -4.73 1.73 -24.42
C SER A 217 -4.52 1.95 -22.93
N SER A 218 -3.74 2.96 -22.57
CA SER A 218 -3.51 3.35 -21.17
C SER A 218 -3.51 4.86 -21.02
N GLY A 219 -4.30 5.36 -20.06
CA GLY A 219 -4.36 6.79 -19.71
C GLY A 219 -3.00 7.32 -19.26
N THR A 220 -2.23 6.53 -18.50
CA THR A 220 -0.90 6.93 -18.02
C THR A 220 0.07 7.17 -19.18
N VAL A 221 0.01 6.35 -20.24
CA VAL A 221 0.85 6.55 -21.44
C VAL A 221 0.41 7.79 -22.21
N ILE A 222 -0.90 8.07 -22.27
CA ILE A 222 -1.43 9.28 -22.91
C ILE A 222 -0.89 10.52 -22.21
N GLU A 223 -1.01 10.59 -20.88
CA GLU A 223 -0.55 11.73 -20.09
C GLU A 223 0.96 11.90 -20.17
N PHE A 224 1.72 10.79 -20.11
CA PHE A 224 3.17 10.79 -20.28
C PHE A 224 3.61 11.38 -21.64
N LEU A 225 3.00 10.93 -22.73
CA LEU A 225 3.31 11.44 -24.07
C LEU A 225 2.83 12.89 -24.26
N CYS A 226 1.69 13.26 -23.68
CA CYS A 226 1.19 14.63 -23.72
C CYS A 226 2.11 15.59 -22.97
N ALA A 227 2.58 15.22 -21.77
CA ALA A 227 3.51 16.02 -20.98
C ALA A 227 4.83 16.30 -21.72
N ALA A 228 5.37 15.30 -22.43
CA ALA A 228 6.55 15.50 -23.28
C ALA A 228 6.29 16.47 -24.44
N LYS A 229 5.10 16.40 -25.06
CA LYS A 229 4.71 17.33 -26.13
C LYS A 229 4.50 18.76 -25.63
N GLU A 230 3.87 18.93 -24.47
CA GLU A 230 3.64 20.25 -23.86
C GLU A 230 4.94 21.00 -23.61
N LYS A 231 6.03 20.28 -23.27
CA LYS A 231 7.39 20.84 -23.18
C LYS A 231 8.08 21.01 -24.54
N LYS A 232 7.32 21.08 -25.64
CA LYS A 232 7.74 21.36 -27.03
C LYS A 232 8.68 20.33 -27.66
N ARG A 233 8.61 19.06 -27.25
CA ARG A 233 9.31 17.97 -27.96
C ARG A 233 8.54 17.52 -29.20
N SER A 234 9.22 17.41 -30.34
CA SER A 234 8.69 16.81 -31.56
C SER A 234 9.10 15.36 -31.64
N PHE A 235 8.15 14.43 -31.67
CA PHE A 235 8.43 13.00 -31.81
C PHE A 235 7.25 12.30 -32.52
N ARG A 236 7.50 11.09 -33.02
CA ARG A 236 6.49 10.24 -33.67
C ARG A 236 6.12 9.07 -32.77
N VAL A 237 4.84 8.72 -32.79
CA VAL A 237 4.33 7.56 -32.05
C VAL A 237 3.73 6.53 -33.02
N PHE A 238 4.21 5.31 -32.94
CA PHE A 238 3.57 4.16 -33.56
C PHE A 238 2.71 3.44 -32.51
N VAL A 239 1.46 3.18 -32.86
CA VAL A 239 0.51 2.49 -31.98
C VAL A 239 0.12 1.18 -32.64
N ALA A 240 0.39 0.04 -32.00
CA ALA A 240 -0.14 -1.23 -32.50
C ALA A 240 -1.64 -1.34 -32.20
N GLU A 241 -2.41 -1.90 -33.13
CA GLU A 241 -3.88 -2.00 -33.03
C GLU A 241 -4.34 -2.82 -31.81
N GLY A 242 -3.60 -3.88 -31.42
CA GLY A 242 -3.93 -4.74 -30.30
C GLY A 242 -5.16 -5.61 -30.57
N ALA A 243 -5.17 -6.33 -31.69
CA ALA A 243 -6.19 -7.32 -32.01
C ALA A 243 -6.19 -8.43 -30.94
N PRO A 244 -7.38 -8.94 -30.53
CA PRO A 244 -8.72 -8.72 -31.09
C PRO A 244 -9.51 -7.56 -30.46
N ARG A 245 -8.97 -6.86 -29.45
CA ARG A 245 -9.72 -5.82 -28.72
C ARG A 245 -9.65 -4.44 -29.39
N TYR A 246 -8.71 -4.23 -30.32
CA TYR A 246 -8.52 -3.00 -31.10
C TYR A 246 -8.41 -1.73 -30.24
N GLN A 247 -7.89 -1.87 -29.01
CA GLN A 247 -7.77 -0.77 -28.06
C GLN A 247 -6.80 0.31 -28.52
N GLY A 248 -5.79 -0.06 -29.33
CA GLY A 248 -4.82 0.90 -29.88
C GLY A 248 -5.47 1.97 -30.77
N HIS A 249 -6.62 1.68 -31.40
CA HIS A 249 -7.33 2.66 -32.22
C HIS A 249 -7.92 3.79 -31.37
N THR A 250 -8.43 3.46 -30.18
CA THR A 250 -8.94 4.47 -29.23
C THR A 250 -7.82 5.37 -28.75
N LEU A 251 -6.69 4.76 -28.35
CA LEU A 251 -5.48 5.49 -27.95
C LEU A 251 -5.00 6.43 -29.06
N ALA A 252 -4.87 5.93 -30.29
CA ALA A 252 -4.40 6.73 -31.41
C ALA A 252 -5.32 7.93 -31.68
N LYS A 253 -6.65 7.76 -31.63
CA LYS A 253 -7.60 8.88 -31.77
C LYS A 253 -7.38 9.95 -30.70
N GLU A 254 -7.17 9.54 -29.46
CA GLU A 254 -6.94 10.47 -28.35
C GLU A 254 -5.61 11.22 -28.50
N LEU A 255 -4.53 10.53 -28.90
CA LEU A 255 -3.23 11.16 -29.15
C LEU A 255 -3.29 12.15 -30.33
N VAL A 256 -4.00 11.81 -31.42
CA VAL A 256 -4.24 12.75 -32.54
C VAL A 256 -5.04 13.96 -32.08
N ALA A 257 -6.06 13.79 -31.24
CA ALA A 257 -6.84 14.90 -30.70
C ALA A 257 -5.97 15.86 -29.86
N ARG A 258 -4.96 15.32 -29.16
CA ARG A 258 -3.93 16.08 -28.44
C ARG A 258 -2.81 16.60 -29.38
N GLY A 259 -2.91 16.32 -30.68
CA GLY A 259 -2.05 16.78 -31.77
C GLY A 259 -0.69 16.07 -31.89
N LEU A 260 -0.55 14.87 -31.34
CA LEU A 260 0.66 14.06 -31.53
C LEU A 260 0.67 13.42 -32.92
N GLN A 261 1.85 13.29 -33.52
CA GLN A 261 1.99 12.59 -34.79
C GLN A 261 1.95 11.08 -34.55
N THR A 262 0.76 10.48 -34.66
CA THR A 262 0.57 9.05 -34.43
C THR A 262 0.28 8.27 -35.70
N THR A 263 0.81 7.06 -35.81
CA THR A 263 0.52 6.12 -36.90
C THR A 263 0.12 4.78 -36.30
N VAL A 264 -1.06 4.27 -36.69
CA VAL A 264 -1.50 2.94 -36.26
C VAL A 264 -0.86 1.88 -37.17
N ILE A 265 -0.37 0.80 -36.57
CA ILE A 265 0.21 -0.35 -37.26
C ILE A 265 -0.51 -1.64 -36.84
N THR A 266 -0.47 -2.66 -37.69
CA THR A 266 -0.96 -4.00 -37.33
C THR A 266 0.02 -4.70 -36.38
N ASP A 267 -0.47 -5.61 -35.55
CA ASP A 267 0.37 -6.30 -34.58
C ASP A 267 1.50 -7.11 -35.25
N SER A 268 1.26 -7.64 -36.45
CA SER A 268 2.29 -8.33 -37.25
C SER A 268 3.41 -7.41 -37.74
N ALA A 269 3.16 -6.11 -37.87
CA ALA A 269 4.15 -5.13 -38.34
C ALA A 269 5.09 -4.64 -37.22
N VAL A 270 4.76 -4.90 -35.95
CA VAL A 270 5.57 -4.49 -34.78
C VAL A 270 7.02 -4.96 -34.92
N PHE A 271 7.24 -6.21 -35.32
CA PHE A 271 8.58 -6.77 -35.49
C PHE A 271 9.41 -6.07 -36.58
N ALA A 272 8.77 -5.66 -37.69
CA ALA A 272 9.47 -4.89 -38.72
C ALA A 272 9.80 -3.47 -38.24
N MET A 273 8.90 -2.88 -37.46
CA MET A 273 9.02 -1.50 -36.97
C MET A 273 10.02 -1.35 -35.82
N ILE A 274 10.25 -2.40 -35.01
CA ILE A 274 11.14 -2.33 -33.84
C ILE A 274 12.58 -1.93 -34.21
N SER A 275 13.03 -2.26 -35.43
CA SER A 275 14.34 -1.86 -35.95
C SER A 275 14.53 -0.35 -36.13
N ARG A 276 13.43 0.42 -36.15
CA ARG A 276 13.41 1.87 -36.39
C ARG A 276 12.90 2.67 -35.19
N VAL A 277 12.58 1.99 -34.10
CA VAL A 277 12.02 2.58 -32.89
C VAL A 277 13.15 2.77 -31.89
N ASN A 278 13.23 3.95 -31.28
CA ASN A 278 14.26 4.26 -30.28
C ASN A 278 13.81 3.85 -28.88
N MET A 279 12.51 3.95 -28.61
CA MET A 279 11.91 3.65 -27.31
C MET A 279 10.60 2.88 -27.46
N VAL A 280 10.43 1.84 -26.64
CA VAL A 280 9.16 1.12 -26.51
C VAL A 280 8.53 1.50 -25.18
N SER A 281 7.33 2.08 -25.22
CA SER A 281 6.56 2.42 -24.03
C SER A 281 5.38 1.48 -23.92
N HIS A 282 5.40 0.66 -22.87
CA HIS A 282 4.34 -0.31 -22.59
C HIS A 282 3.75 -0.05 -21.20
N TYR A 283 2.43 -0.12 -21.11
CA TYR A 283 1.74 -0.12 -19.82
C TYR A 283 1.47 -1.55 -19.36
N PHE A 284 1.58 -1.78 -18.06
CA PHE A 284 1.26 -3.06 -17.43
C PHE A 284 0.16 -2.88 -16.39
N ASN A 285 -0.79 -3.82 -16.37
CA ASN A 285 -1.87 -3.81 -15.38
C ASN A 285 -1.38 -4.22 -13.98
N CYS A 286 -0.39 -5.12 -13.90
CA CYS A 286 0.28 -5.49 -12.65
C CYS A 286 1.68 -6.06 -12.94
N LEU A 287 2.62 -5.84 -12.01
CA LEU A 287 3.97 -6.43 -12.04
C LEU A 287 4.11 -7.46 -10.92
N TYR A 288 4.64 -8.64 -11.24
CA TYR A 288 5.02 -9.65 -10.24
C TYR A 288 6.42 -9.36 -9.67
N PHE A 289 6.67 -9.86 -8.45
CA PHE A 289 7.92 -9.66 -7.72
C PHE A 289 9.13 -10.35 -8.37
N HIS A 290 8.89 -11.47 -9.06
CA HIS A 290 9.77 -11.89 -10.15
C HIS A 290 9.29 -11.15 -11.39
N VAL A 291 10.16 -10.39 -12.05
CA VAL A 291 9.91 -9.55 -13.23
C VAL A 291 9.37 -10.39 -14.41
N CYS A 292 8.15 -10.88 -14.28
CA CYS A 292 7.36 -11.54 -15.29
C CYS A 292 6.13 -10.68 -15.48
N VAL A 293 6.08 -10.08 -16.67
CA VAL A 293 4.93 -9.35 -17.18
C VAL A 293 3.87 -10.36 -17.59
N VAL A 294 2.64 -10.20 -17.10
CA VAL A 294 1.45 -10.90 -17.61
C VAL A 294 0.48 -9.88 -18.20
#